data_AF-A1ZWQ2-F1
#
_entry.id   AF-A1ZWQ2-F1
#
_cell.length_a   1.000
_cell.length_b   1.000
_cell.length_c   1.000
_cell.angle_alpha   90.00
_cell.angle_beta   90.00
_cell.angle_gamma   90.00
#
_symmetry.space_group_name_H-M   'P 1'
#
loop_
_entity.id
_entity.type
_entity.pdbx_description
1 polymer ?
#
loop_
_entity_poly.entity_id
_entity_poly.type
_entity_poly.pdbx_seq_one_letter_code
_entity_poly.pdbx_strand_id
1 'polypeptide(L)'
;MEYIKERKPLLEVIALFLLIIGSLLAYSLWDKPLSLNVEIKQTRMKAFLNLEPQEDILWKPVTDKITAFIDKKLREDSLAKADSINQTANKGNKAKADATKVNNVPAGSGNLETNLKIAKKRGIPLNVVMPAGVNTKTQHILLAGDSMAGAAGLEYGFRKYAMYNGHRLTVISQPSSTTALWSQQKKLKAAIATYKPTFIIIGLGANELFVRDIPQRKKYIRDILKQAGNIPVIWVGPPNWRKDTGINAAIRSIVGKDRFFLSEHIKMSRQYDGIHPDIKGSVTWTDTLTTWIMYASKHKIRLINPIAARIKLPKKDKAKTSKDSTNRKTDTTSQK
;
A
#
# COMPACT_ATOMS: atom_id res chain seq x y z
N MET A 1 65.29 -4.63 -22.42
CA MET A 1 64.10 -4.58 -21.54
C MET A 1 63.28 -3.38 -21.98
N GLU A 2 62.22 -3.58 -22.76
CA GLU A 2 61.36 -2.48 -23.21
C GLU A 2 60.24 -2.21 -22.21
N TYR A 3 60.13 -0.96 -21.76
CA TYR A 3 59.07 -0.50 -20.88
C TYR A 3 57.95 0.10 -21.75
N ILE A 4 57.03 -0.74 -22.23
CA ILE A 4 55.98 -0.29 -23.15
C ILE A 4 54.96 0.61 -22.42
N LYS A 5 54.71 1.77 -23.03
CA LYS A 5 53.70 2.75 -22.61
C LYS A 5 52.29 2.16 -22.64
N GLU A 6 51.66 2.02 -21.48
CA GLU A 6 50.19 2.09 -21.36
C GLU A 6 49.78 3.24 -20.44
N ARG A 7 49.86 4.47 -20.95
CA ARG A 7 49.04 5.57 -20.42
C ARG A 7 47.75 5.63 -21.24
N LYS A 8 46.72 4.92 -20.78
CA LYS A 8 45.33 5.20 -21.21
C LYS A 8 45.09 6.70 -21.01
N PRO A 9 44.59 7.43 -22.02
CA PRO A 9 44.71 8.87 -22.03
C PRO A 9 43.86 9.47 -20.91
N LEU A 10 44.48 10.32 -20.09
CA LEU A 10 43.84 11.02 -18.97
C LEU A 10 42.54 11.74 -19.42
N LEU A 11 42.50 12.16 -20.68
CA LEU A 11 41.34 12.71 -21.38
C LEU A 11 40.12 11.80 -21.41
N GLU A 12 40.25 10.48 -21.59
CA GLU A 12 39.11 9.54 -21.55
C GLU A 12 38.50 9.45 -20.15
N VAL A 13 39.35 9.38 -19.12
CA VAL A 13 38.92 9.35 -17.72
C VAL A 13 38.24 10.67 -17.33
N ILE A 14 38.80 11.81 -17.76
CA ILE A 14 38.19 13.13 -17.58
C ILE A 14 36.85 13.23 -18.34
N ALA A 15 36.77 12.75 -19.58
CA ALA A 15 35.53 12.75 -20.36
C ALA A 15 34.43 11.90 -19.69
N LEU A 16 34.78 10.74 -19.15
CA LEU A 16 33.86 9.89 -18.38
C LEU A 16 33.38 10.57 -17.09
N PHE A 17 34.27 11.25 -16.36
CA PHE A 17 33.90 12.03 -15.19
C PHE A 17 32.99 13.22 -15.54
N LEU A 18 33.28 13.94 -16.63
CA LEU A 18 32.44 15.05 -17.10
C LEU A 18 31.07 14.56 -17.60
N LEU A 19 30.97 13.38 -18.22
CA LEU A 19 29.71 12.74 -18.57
C LEU A 19 28.88 12.37 -17.33
N ILE A 20 29.51 11.82 -16.29
CA ILE A 20 28.84 11.47 -15.03
C ILE A 20 28.36 12.73 -14.29
N ILE A 21 29.21 13.75 -14.19
CA ILE A 21 28.87 15.04 -13.56
C ILE A 21 27.77 15.76 -14.35
N GLY A 22 27.87 15.78 -15.68
CA GLY A 22 26.85 16.33 -16.57
C GLY A 22 25.51 15.60 -16.43
N SER A 23 25.53 14.28 -16.30
CA SER A 23 24.33 13.46 -16.06
C SER A 23 23.69 13.73 -14.69
N LEU A 24 24.51 13.88 -13.64
CA LEU A 24 24.05 14.23 -12.29
C LEU A 24 23.51 15.67 -12.22
N LEU A 25 24.12 16.61 -12.94
CA LEU A 25 23.63 17.98 -13.06
C LEU A 25 22.34 18.05 -13.87
N ALA A 26 22.21 17.30 -14.96
CA ALA A 26 20.97 17.19 -15.72
C ALA A 26 19.83 16.60 -14.88
N TYR A 27 20.12 15.56 -14.08
CA TYR A 27 19.17 14.97 -13.14
C TYR A 27 18.77 15.94 -12.02
N SER A 28 19.73 16.72 -11.48
CA SER A 28 19.52 17.78 -10.48
C SER A 28 18.72 18.98 -11.03
N LEU A 29 18.92 19.33 -12.30
CA LEU A 29 18.21 20.44 -12.97
C LEU A 29 16.81 20.05 -13.44
N TRP A 30 16.54 18.76 -13.66
CA TRP A 30 15.19 18.25 -13.98
C TRP A 30 14.18 18.46 -12.82
N ASP A 31 14.66 18.57 -11.59
CA ASP A 31 13.84 18.88 -10.40
C ASP A 31 13.51 20.38 -10.22
N LYS A 32 13.94 21.25 -11.15
CA LYS A 32 13.52 22.67 -11.19
C LYS A 32 12.51 22.91 -12.31
N PRO A 33 11.29 23.41 -12.02
CA PRO A 33 10.28 23.63 -13.04
C PRO A 33 10.62 24.89 -13.87
N LEU A 34 11.25 24.69 -15.03
CA LEU A 34 11.22 25.70 -16.09
C LEU A 34 9.77 25.86 -16.56
N SER A 35 9.18 27.00 -16.19
CA SER A 35 7.77 27.31 -16.34
C SER A 35 7.40 27.67 -17.79
N LEU A 36 7.25 26.67 -18.66
CA LEU A 36 6.55 26.80 -19.93
C LEU A 36 5.67 25.56 -20.21
N ASN A 37 4.36 25.81 -20.25
CA ASN A 37 3.30 24.96 -20.83
C ASN A 37 3.22 23.50 -20.34
N VAL A 38 2.92 23.34 -19.04
CA VAL A 38 2.53 22.07 -18.39
C VAL A 38 1.36 21.37 -19.10
N GLU A 39 0.43 22.15 -19.67
CA GLU A 39 -0.82 21.67 -20.26
C GLU A 39 -0.60 20.87 -21.56
N ILE A 40 0.34 21.29 -22.42
CA ILE A 40 0.62 20.64 -23.71
C ILE A 40 1.29 19.26 -23.51
N LYS A 41 2.17 19.13 -22.50
CA LYS A 41 2.80 17.84 -22.17
C LYS A 41 1.81 16.84 -21.59
N GLN A 42 0.86 17.25 -20.74
CA GLN A 42 -0.15 16.32 -20.20
C GLN A 42 -1.04 15.73 -21.29
N THR A 43 -1.42 16.51 -22.30
CA THR A 43 -2.27 16.04 -23.40
C THR A 43 -1.54 15.05 -24.31
N ARG A 44 -0.29 15.33 -24.71
CA ARG A 44 0.52 14.36 -25.48
C ARG A 44 0.85 13.08 -24.69
N MET A 45 1.06 13.18 -23.38
CA MET A 45 1.35 12.02 -22.54
C MET A 45 0.13 11.12 -22.30
N LYS A 46 -1.10 11.67 -22.29
CA LYS A 46 -2.34 10.87 -22.29
C LYS A 46 -2.50 10.05 -23.57
N ALA A 47 -2.25 10.68 -24.73
CA ALA A 47 -2.29 10.00 -26.03
C ALA A 47 -1.22 8.91 -26.17
N PHE A 48 0.00 9.16 -25.68
CA PHE A 48 1.12 8.19 -25.78
C PHE A 48 0.98 6.98 -24.84
N LEU A 49 0.23 7.11 -23.74
CA LEU A 49 0.04 6.04 -22.75
C LEU A 49 -1.23 5.19 -22.96
N ASN A 50 -2.07 5.54 -23.94
CA ASN A 50 -3.36 4.90 -24.24
C ASN A 50 -4.22 4.66 -22.99
N LEU A 51 -4.24 5.64 -22.07
CA LEU A 51 -4.96 5.60 -20.79
C LEU A 51 -6.42 6.04 -20.94
N GLU A 52 -7.11 5.56 -21.96
CA GLU A 52 -8.54 5.36 -21.84
C GLU A 52 -8.79 4.23 -20.83
N PRO A 53 -9.87 4.29 -20.04
CA PRO A 53 -10.22 3.20 -19.15
C PRO A 53 -10.71 2.02 -20.00
N GLN A 54 -9.81 1.09 -20.34
CA GLN A 54 -10.25 -0.28 -20.56
C GLN A 54 -10.77 -0.81 -19.23
N GLU A 55 -12.08 -0.67 -19.05
CA GLU A 55 -12.85 -1.51 -18.16
C GLU A 55 -12.67 -2.98 -18.58
N ASP A 56 -12.86 -3.87 -17.61
CA ASP A 56 -12.76 -5.33 -17.74
C ASP A 56 -11.37 -5.99 -17.89
N ILE A 57 -11.40 -7.32 -17.79
CA ILE A 57 -10.30 -8.31 -17.87
C ILE A 57 -9.38 -8.41 -16.62
N LEU A 58 -8.88 -7.32 -16.03
CA LEU A 58 -7.79 -7.42 -15.01
C LEU A 58 -8.22 -7.67 -13.54
N TRP A 59 -9.48 -7.41 -13.16
CA TRP A 59 -9.88 -7.36 -11.75
C TRP A 59 -10.36 -8.69 -11.12
N LYS A 60 -10.72 -9.69 -11.94
CA LYS A 60 -11.32 -10.96 -11.47
C LYS A 60 -10.34 -11.89 -10.69
N PRO A 61 -9.10 -12.15 -11.17
CA PRO A 61 -8.21 -13.12 -10.51
C PRO A 61 -7.70 -12.69 -9.13
N VAL A 62 -7.69 -11.37 -8.86
CA VAL A 62 -7.24 -10.80 -7.58
C VAL A 62 -8.34 -10.91 -6.53
N THR A 63 -9.60 -10.65 -6.89
CA THR A 63 -10.74 -10.80 -5.97
C THR A 63 -10.99 -12.26 -5.61
N ASP A 64 -10.83 -13.21 -6.53
CA ASP A 64 -11.06 -14.63 -6.25
C ASP A 64 -10.02 -15.22 -5.28
N LYS A 65 -8.73 -14.89 -5.43
CA LYS A 65 -7.67 -15.37 -4.53
C LYS A 65 -7.69 -14.71 -3.16
N ILE A 66 -8.04 -13.43 -3.09
CA ILE A 66 -8.29 -12.75 -1.81
C ILE A 66 -9.53 -13.35 -1.13
N THR A 67 -10.59 -13.67 -1.89
CA THR A 67 -11.78 -14.37 -1.34
C THR A 67 -11.39 -15.76 -0.79
N ALA A 68 -10.64 -16.59 -1.53
CA ALA A 68 -10.22 -17.91 -1.06
C ALA A 68 -9.31 -17.87 0.19
N PHE A 69 -8.41 -16.89 0.29
CA PHE A 69 -7.59 -16.68 1.50
C PHE A 69 -8.44 -16.25 2.70
N ILE A 70 -9.42 -15.36 2.47
CA ILE A 70 -10.36 -14.88 3.49
C ILE A 70 -11.30 -16.01 3.95
N ASP A 71 -11.86 -16.80 3.04
CA ASP A 71 -12.77 -17.91 3.35
C ASP A 71 -12.08 -19.00 4.18
N LYS A 72 -10.82 -19.33 3.87
CA LYS A 72 -10.00 -20.23 4.69
C LYS A 72 -9.82 -19.67 6.11
N LYS A 73 -9.56 -18.37 6.24
CA LYS A 73 -9.41 -17.70 7.54
C LYS A 73 -10.71 -17.59 8.32
N LEU A 74 -11.84 -17.35 7.63
CA LEU A 74 -13.18 -17.28 8.23
C LEU A 74 -13.62 -18.60 8.83
N ARG A 75 -13.38 -19.75 8.16
CA ARG A 75 -13.71 -21.08 8.72
C ARG A 75 -12.92 -21.42 9.99
N GLU A 76 -11.66 -20.99 10.06
CA GLU A 76 -10.81 -21.17 11.24
C GLU A 76 -11.24 -20.25 12.40
N ASP A 77 -11.74 -19.04 12.11
CA ASP A 77 -12.12 -18.05 13.13
C ASP A 77 -13.61 -18.18 13.55
N SER A 78 -14.49 -18.76 12.72
CA SER A 78 -15.93 -18.96 13.03
C SER A 78 -16.16 -20.03 14.10
N LEU A 79 -15.27 -21.01 14.21
CA LEU A 79 -15.29 -22.02 15.28
C LEU A 79 -14.87 -21.46 16.65
N ALA A 80 -14.32 -20.25 16.70
CA ALA A 80 -13.74 -19.64 17.90
C ALA A 80 -14.51 -18.40 18.39
N LYS A 81 -15.72 -18.12 17.88
CA LYS A 81 -16.37 -16.82 18.07
C LYS A 81 -17.90 -16.83 18.19
N ALA A 82 -18.46 -17.89 18.74
CA ALA A 82 -19.89 -17.99 19.06
C ALA A 82 -20.30 -17.20 20.34
N ASP A 83 -19.35 -16.78 21.18
CA ASP A 83 -19.63 -16.52 22.61
C ASP A 83 -19.79 -15.05 23.06
N SER A 84 -19.76 -14.03 22.18
CA SER A 84 -20.09 -12.65 22.62
C SER A 84 -20.57 -11.71 21.52
N ILE A 85 -21.71 -11.05 21.78
CA ILE A 85 -22.42 -10.12 20.90
C ILE A 85 -22.85 -8.87 21.71
N ASN A 86 -22.98 -7.71 21.03
CA ASN A 86 -23.56 -6.42 21.50
C ASN A 86 -22.69 -5.56 22.47
N GLN A 87 -22.81 -4.21 22.54
CA GLN A 87 -23.90 -3.32 22.10
C GLN A 87 -23.51 -1.81 21.87
N THR A 88 -24.24 -1.14 20.96
CA THR A 88 -24.65 0.31 20.92
C THR A 88 -23.70 1.52 20.72
N ALA A 89 -24.32 2.63 20.25
CA ALA A 89 -23.71 3.88 19.72
C ALA A 89 -24.37 5.18 20.28
N ASN A 90 -23.98 6.35 19.70
CA ASN A 90 -24.46 7.76 19.86
C ASN A 90 -23.64 8.62 20.87
N LYS A 91 -23.50 9.96 20.78
CA LYS A 91 -23.88 11.02 19.78
C LYS A 91 -23.05 12.32 20.00
N GLY A 92 -22.97 13.22 18.99
CA GLY A 92 -22.84 14.69 19.24
C GLY A 92 -21.73 15.47 18.48
N ASN A 93 -22.05 16.68 17.98
CA ASN A 93 -21.19 17.54 17.14
C ASN A 93 -20.82 18.89 17.82
N LYS A 94 -19.65 19.49 17.49
CA LYS A 94 -19.56 20.76 16.73
C LYS A 94 -18.13 21.27 16.43
N ALA A 95 -17.89 21.52 15.14
CA ALA A 95 -17.05 22.54 14.47
C ALA A 95 -15.69 23.03 15.05
N LYS A 96 -14.64 22.87 14.21
CA LYS A 96 -13.75 23.96 13.76
C LYS A 96 -13.20 23.62 12.36
N ALA A 97 -12.78 24.64 11.59
CA ALA A 97 -12.35 24.46 10.20
C ALA A 97 -10.91 23.92 10.11
N ASP A 98 -10.71 22.89 9.29
CA ASP A 98 -9.40 22.31 8.97
C ASP A 98 -9.47 21.55 7.63
N ALA A 99 -8.33 21.25 7.01
CA ALA A 99 -8.19 20.70 5.65
C ALA A 99 -8.60 19.21 5.49
N THR A 100 -9.50 18.72 6.35
CA THR A 100 -9.83 17.31 6.56
C THR A 100 -11.07 16.80 5.82
N LYS A 101 -11.57 17.53 4.82
CA LYS A 101 -12.76 17.14 4.02
C LYS A 101 -12.50 15.98 3.05
N VAL A 102 -12.22 14.79 3.60
CA VAL A 102 -12.56 13.52 2.98
C VAL A 102 -14.08 13.35 3.07
N ASN A 103 -14.81 14.01 2.18
CA ASN A 103 -16.27 13.95 2.15
C ASN A 103 -16.74 12.51 1.85
N ASN A 104 -17.66 12.00 2.68
CA ASN A 104 -18.43 10.77 2.44
C ASN A 104 -17.64 9.46 2.33
N VAL A 105 -16.71 9.19 3.26
CA VAL A 105 -16.27 7.79 3.51
C VAL A 105 -17.50 6.97 3.96
N PRO A 106 -17.83 5.83 3.32
CA PRO A 106 -18.88 4.96 3.82
C PRO A 106 -18.47 4.38 5.19
N ALA A 107 -19.27 4.65 6.22
CA ALA A 107 -19.13 3.98 7.50
C ALA A 107 -19.38 2.47 7.30
N GLY A 108 -18.35 1.66 7.48
CA GLY A 108 -18.43 0.21 7.35
C GLY A 108 -19.05 -0.43 8.59
N SER A 109 -19.86 -1.48 8.39
CA SER A 109 -20.67 -2.11 9.44
C SER A 109 -19.92 -3.17 10.26
N GLY A 110 -18.61 -2.98 10.46
CA GLY A 110 -17.88 -3.58 11.58
C GLY A 110 -17.07 -4.86 11.35
N ASN A 111 -17.23 -5.58 10.23
CA ASN A 111 -16.39 -6.76 9.95
C ASN A 111 -15.98 -6.90 8.47
N LEU A 112 -14.95 -7.73 8.22
CA LEU A 112 -14.32 -7.91 6.91
C LEU A 112 -15.32 -8.42 5.86
N GLU A 113 -16.10 -9.44 6.20
CA GLU A 113 -17.04 -10.10 5.27
C GLU A 113 -18.15 -9.14 4.81
N THR A 114 -18.73 -8.37 5.74
CA THR A 114 -19.80 -7.42 5.40
C THR A 114 -19.26 -6.26 4.59
N ASN A 115 -18.08 -5.74 4.95
CA ASN A 115 -17.43 -4.69 4.17
C ASN A 115 -17.02 -5.19 2.76
N LEU A 116 -16.63 -6.46 2.61
CA LEU A 116 -16.35 -7.08 1.31
C LEU A 116 -17.63 -7.23 0.47
N LYS A 117 -18.76 -7.61 1.08
CA LYS A 117 -20.09 -7.61 0.44
C LYS A 117 -20.49 -6.21 -0.03
N ILE A 118 -20.28 -5.18 0.78
CA ILE A 118 -20.54 -3.76 0.42
C ILE A 118 -19.62 -3.31 -0.72
N ALA A 119 -18.32 -3.62 -0.64
CA ALA A 119 -17.31 -3.28 -1.65
C ALA A 119 -17.66 -3.88 -3.02
N LYS A 120 -17.89 -5.22 -3.07
CA LYS A 120 -18.34 -5.94 -4.27
C LYS A 120 -19.64 -5.35 -4.82
N LYS A 121 -20.67 -5.13 -3.99
CA LYS A 121 -21.97 -4.58 -4.41
C LYS A 121 -21.90 -3.16 -4.98
N ARG A 122 -20.88 -2.37 -4.62
CA ARG A 122 -20.71 -0.98 -5.07
C ARG A 122 -19.63 -0.81 -6.15
N GLY A 123 -18.95 -1.87 -6.57
CA GLY A 123 -17.82 -1.79 -7.50
C GLY A 123 -16.62 -0.99 -6.97
N ILE A 124 -16.42 -0.95 -5.63
CA ILE A 124 -15.32 -0.19 -5.01
C ILE A 124 -14.31 -1.12 -4.33
N PRO A 125 -13.02 -0.77 -4.32
CA PRO A 125 -12.00 -1.40 -3.48
C PRO A 125 -12.35 -1.42 -1.99
N LEU A 126 -12.02 -2.52 -1.32
CA LEU A 126 -12.31 -2.74 0.10
C LEU A 126 -11.66 -1.69 1.03
N ASN A 127 -10.48 -1.19 0.65
CA ASN A 127 -9.77 -0.11 1.35
C ASN A 127 -10.38 1.29 1.13
N VAL A 128 -11.56 1.41 0.51
CA VAL A 128 -12.42 2.61 0.62
C VAL A 128 -13.36 2.54 1.83
N VAL A 129 -13.72 1.34 2.28
CA VAL A 129 -14.64 1.12 3.40
C VAL A 129 -13.85 1.06 4.71
N MET A 130 -14.23 1.84 5.72
CA MET A 130 -13.58 1.83 7.02
C MET A 130 -14.15 0.72 7.92
N PRO A 131 -13.37 -0.27 8.38
CA PRO A 131 -13.83 -1.24 9.38
C PRO A 131 -13.83 -0.67 10.80
N ALA A 132 -14.58 -1.31 11.70
CA ALA A 132 -14.59 -0.95 13.12
C ALA A 132 -13.25 -1.28 13.80
N GLY A 133 -12.95 -0.57 14.89
CA GLY A 133 -11.73 -0.74 15.67
C GLY A 133 -10.45 -0.21 14.99
N VAL A 134 -10.56 0.49 13.87
CA VAL A 134 -9.43 1.19 13.24
C VAL A 134 -9.11 2.46 14.01
N ASN A 135 -7.84 2.67 14.35
CA ASN A 135 -7.37 3.94 14.88
C ASN A 135 -7.45 5.02 13.78
N THR A 136 -8.34 6.00 13.98
CA THR A 136 -8.58 7.11 13.04
C THR A 136 -7.65 8.30 13.25
N LYS A 137 -6.94 8.36 14.39
CA LYS A 137 -6.02 9.45 14.75
C LYS A 137 -4.86 9.53 13.76
N THR A 138 -4.43 10.75 13.45
CA THR A 138 -3.21 11.01 12.67
C THR A 138 -2.01 10.28 13.28
N GLN A 139 -1.27 9.57 12.42
CA GLN A 139 -0.04 8.89 12.77
C GLN A 139 1.17 9.60 12.16
N HIS A 140 2.31 9.48 12.83
CA HIS A 140 3.60 9.56 12.15
C HIS A 140 4.10 8.14 11.90
N ILE A 141 4.02 7.72 10.63
CA ILE A 141 4.48 6.43 10.15
C ILE A 141 5.97 6.53 9.82
N LEU A 142 6.79 5.69 10.46
CA LEU A 142 8.14 5.38 10.00
C LEU A 142 8.08 4.10 9.15
N LEU A 143 8.38 4.23 7.86
CA LEU A 143 8.63 3.11 6.96
C LEU A 143 10.14 2.85 6.92
N ALA A 144 10.57 1.74 7.50
CA ALA A 144 11.97 1.42 7.74
C ALA A 144 12.36 0.11 7.04
N GLY A 145 13.49 0.06 6.31
CA GLY A 145 13.98 -1.22 5.81
C GLY A 145 14.99 -1.21 4.66
N ASP A 146 14.89 -2.21 3.79
CA ASP A 146 15.76 -2.37 2.62
C ASP A 146 15.25 -1.54 1.41
N SER A 147 15.73 -1.81 0.19
CA SER A 147 15.28 -1.10 -1.01
C SER A 147 13.77 -1.23 -1.25
N MET A 148 13.15 -2.32 -0.78
CA MET A 148 11.70 -2.55 -0.89
C MET A 148 10.86 -1.66 0.04
N ALA A 149 11.47 -1.05 1.06
CA ALA A 149 10.81 -0.03 1.88
C ALA A 149 10.90 1.38 1.26
N GLY A 150 11.96 1.65 0.50
CA GLY A 150 12.25 2.96 -0.10
C GLY A 150 11.57 3.20 -1.46
N ALA A 151 12.10 4.16 -2.20
CA ALA A 151 11.59 4.60 -3.51
C ALA A 151 11.46 3.49 -4.56
N ALA A 152 12.28 2.43 -4.47
CA ALA A 152 12.19 1.24 -5.33
C ALA A 152 11.09 0.24 -4.90
N GLY A 153 10.26 0.58 -3.91
CA GLY A 153 9.29 -0.31 -3.29
C GLY A 153 8.05 0.40 -2.75
N LEU A 154 7.71 0.17 -1.48
CA LEU A 154 6.46 0.62 -0.85
C LEU A 154 6.29 2.14 -0.82
N GLU A 155 7.37 2.92 -0.74
CA GLU A 155 7.32 4.37 -0.55
C GLU A 155 6.42 5.07 -1.58
N TYR A 156 6.53 4.73 -2.86
CA TYR A 156 5.80 5.38 -3.94
C TYR A 156 4.27 5.28 -3.75
N GLY A 157 3.78 4.09 -3.40
CA GLY A 157 2.37 3.90 -3.04
C GLY A 157 2.01 4.55 -1.71
N PHE A 158 2.81 4.31 -0.66
CA PHE A 158 2.50 4.75 0.71
C PHE A 158 2.42 6.27 0.86
N ARG A 159 3.21 7.06 0.11
CA ARG A 159 3.13 8.53 0.13
C ARG A 159 1.72 9.06 -0.14
N LYS A 160 1.01 8.47 -1.12
CA LYS A 160 -0.36 8.86 -1.49
C LYS A 160 -1.36 8.53 -0.38
N TYR A 161 -1.23 7.34 0.23
CA TYR A 161 -2.06 6.91 1.36
C TYR A 161 -1.84 7.76 2.60
N ALA A 162 -0.59 8.01 2.99
CA ALA A 162 -0.27 8.79 4.17
C ALA A 162 -0.83 10.22 4.06
N MET A 163 -0.51 10.91 2.96
CA MET A 163 -0.98 12.27 2.70
C MET A 163 -2.52 12.36 2.74
N TYR A 164 -3.23 11.49 2.01
CA TYR A 164 -4.69 11.50 1.96
C TYR A 164 -5.35 11.21 3.30
N ASN A 165 -4.73 10.36 4.12
CA ASN A 165 -5.25 10.04 5.45
C ASN A 165 -4.81 11.04 6.53
N GLY A 166 -4.09 12.12 6.16
CA GLY A 166 -3.59 13.11 7.12
C GLY A 166 -2.53 12.53 8.06
N HIS A 167 -1.74 11.57 7.59
CA HIS A 167 -0.61 10.97 8.29
C HIS A 167 0.71 11.56 7.78
N ARG A 168 1.69 11.73 8.67
CA ARG A 168 3.08 12.01 8.28
C ARG A 168 3.77 10.69 7.93
N LEU A 169 4.50 10.66 6.83
CA LEU A 169 5.35 9.52 6.45
C LEU A 169 6.82 9.96 6.48
N THR A 170 7.65 9.23 7.20
CA THR A 170 9.10 9.27 7.08
C THR A 170 9.57 7.91 6.57
N VAL A 171 10.45 7.90 5.57
CA VAL A 171 11.03 6.68 5.02
C VAL A 171 12.52 6.66 5.33
N ILE A 172 12.99 5.56 5.93
CA ILE A 172 14.41 5.30 6.20
C ILE A 172 14.73 3.94 5.59
N SER A 173 15.17 3.95 4.34
CA SER A 173 15.62 2.76 3.62
C SER A 173 17.15 2.74 3.50
N GLN A 174 17.75 1.56 3.60
CA GLN A 174 19.11 1.33 3.13
C GLN A 174 19.08 0.22 2.06
N PRO A 175 19.36 0.53 0.78
CA PRO A 175 19.47 -0.48 -0.27
C PRO A 175 20.40 -1.62 0.11
N SER A 176 20.08 -2.84 -0.34
CA SER A 176 20.83 -4.08 -0.08
C SER A 176 21.06 -4.45 1.39
N SER A 177 20.42 -3.76 2.35
CA SER A 177 20.57 -4.05 3.78
C SER A 177 19.79 -5.29 4.22
N THR A 178 20.22 -5.87 5.34
CA THR A 178 19.65 -7.08 5.95
C THR A 178 19.22 -6.81 7.39
N THR A 179 18.44 -7.73 7.99
CA THR A 179 18.12 -7.69 9.42
C THR A 179 19.36 -7.61 10.31
N ALA A 180 20.45 -8.29 9.93
CA ALA A 180 21.71 -8.25 10.67
C ALA A 180 22.29 -6.83 10.73
N LEU A 181 22.41 -6.18 9.56
CA LEU A 181 22.94 -4.82 9.46
C LEU A 181 22.08 -3.83 10.25
N TRP A 182 20.75 -3.90 10.11
CA TRP A 182 19.80 -3.05 10.84
C TRP A 182 19.87 -3.23 12.37
N SER A 183 20.04 -4.48 12.82
CA SER A 183 20.21 -4.81 14.24
C SER A 183 21.54 -4.33 14.81
N GLN A 184 22.65 -4.57 14.09
CA GLN A 184 24.00 -4.23 14.54
C GLN A 184 24.20 -2.71 14.60
N GLN A 185 23.79 -1.97 13.56
CA GLN A 185 23.92 -0.51 13.49
C GLN A 185 22.85 0.24 14.31
N LYS A 186 21.94 -0.45 15.01
CA LYS A 186 20.83 0.14 15.77
C LYS A 186 19.99 1.16 14.97
N LYS A 187 19.83 0.93 13.66
CA LYS A 187 19.25 1.91 12.72
C LYS A 187 17.82 2.30 13.08
N LEU A 188 17.01 1.33 13.54
CA LEU A 188 15.63 1.61 13.94
C LEU A 188 15.58 2.47 15.21
N LYS A 189 16.43 2.18 16.20
CA LYS A 189 16.55 3.02 17.42
C LYS A 189 16.98 4.45 17.08
N ALA A 190 17.95 4.62 16.18
CA ALA A 190 18.39 5.94 15.72
C ALA A 190 17.25 6.70 15.01
N ALA A 191 16.56 6.06 14.05
CA ALA A 191 15.42 6.66 13.36
C ALA A 191 14.28 7.03 14.32
N ILE A 192 13.99 6.21 15.35
CA ILE A 192 12.98 6.53 16.36
C ILE A 192 13.38 7.76 17.17
N ALA A 193 14.64 7.87 17.60
CA ALA A 193 15.14 9.01 18.37
C ALA A 193 15.05 10.33 17.56
N THR A 194 15.44 10.30 16.28
CA THR A 194 15.39 11.48 15.39
C THR A 194 13.95 11.88 15.05
N TYR A 195 13.12 10.93 14.62
CA TYR A 195 11.84 11.24 13.97
C TYR A 195 10.61 11.13 14.88
N LYS A 196 10.73 10.44 16.03
CA LYS A 196 9.65 10.25 17.03
C LYS A 196 8.32 9.72 16.41
N PRO A 197 8.36 8.60 15.68
CA PRO A 197 7.16 8.04 15.04
C PRO A 197 6.17 7.48 16.07
N THR A 198 4.88 7.44 15.69
CA THR A 198 3.81 6.82 16.48
C THR A 198 3.41 5.43 15.95
N PHE A 199 3.90 5.07 14.76
CA PHE A 199 3.64 3.78 14.11
C PHE A 199 4.84 3.40 13.24
N ILE A 200 5.22 2.12 13.22
CA ILE A 200 6.37 1.63 12.45
C ILE A 200 5.92 0.53 11.48
N ILE A 201 6.36 0.63 10.23
CA ILE A 201 6.27 -0.41 9.21
C ILE A 201 7.69 -0.83 8.84
N ILE A 202 8.04 -2.09 9.07
CA ILE A 202 9.35 -2.64 8.75
C ILE A 202 9.27 -3.44 7.45
N GLY A 203 9.97 -3.01 6.41
CA GLY A 203 10.12 -3.73 5.14
C GLY A 203 11.53 -4.32 5.03
N LEU A 204 11.77 -5.46 5.69
CA LEU A 204 13.07 -6.14 5.71
C LEU A 204 12.94 -7.63 5.43
N GLY A 205 13.93 -8.16 4.73
CA GLY A 205 14.12 -9.59 4.46
C GLY A 205 14.31 -9.92 2.98
N ALA A 206 14.22 -8.94 2.07
CA ALA A 206 14.35 -9.17 0.63
C ALA A 206 15.73 -9.72 0.26
N ASN A 207 16.77 -9.27 0.97
CA ASN A 207 18.16 -9.69 0.78
C ASN A 207 18.51 -10.98 1.53
N GLU A 208 17.57 -11.54 2.30
CA GLU A 208 17.71 -12.80 3.04
C GLU A 208 16.90 -13.95 2.44
N LEU A 209 16.20 -13.74 1.30
CA LEU A 209 15.45 -14.79 0.60
C LEU A 209 16.32 -15.99 0.18
N PHE A 210 17.64 -15.79 0.04
CA PHE A 210 18.57 -16.78 -0.49
C PHE A 210 19.72 -17.13 0.46
N VAL A 211 19.72 -16.62 1.70
CA VAL A 211 20.75 -16.94 2.69
C VAL A 211 20.43 -18.26 3.40
N ARG A 212 21.45 -19.07 3.71
CA ARG A 212 21.26 -20.39 4.34
C ARG A 212 21.18 -20.32 5.87
N ASP A 213 21.66 -19.24 6.49
CA ASP A 213 21.80 -19.08 7.95
C ASP A 213 20.54 -18.51 8.63
N ILE A 214 19.36 -18.83 8.11
CA ILE A 214 18.05 -18.35 8.60
C ILE A 214 17.85 -18.46 10.12
N PRO A 215 18.26 -19.54 10.83
CA PRO A 215 18.15 -19.60 12.29
C PRO A 215 18.89 -18.45 13.00
N GLN A 216 20.02 -17.99 12.47
CA GLN A 216 20.77 -16.87 13.03
C GLN A 216 20.05 -15.54 12.84
N ARG A 217 19.23 -15.37 11.78
CA ARG A 217 18.49 -14.13 11.51
C ARG A 217 17.45 -13.82 12.59
N LYS A 218 16.91 -14.83 13.27
CA LYS A 218 15.97 -14.66 14.39
C LYS A 218 16.50 -13.78 15.54
N LYS A 219 17.81 -13.77 15.81
CA LYS A 219 18.39 -12.91 16.87
C LYS A 219 18.32 -11.43 16.51
N TYR A 220 18.56 -11.10 15.24
CA TYR A 220 18.51 -9.74 14.72
C TYR A 220 17.08 -9.21 14.62
N ILE A 221 16.12 -10.06 14.19
CA ILE A 221 14.70 -9.71 14.17
C ILE A 221 14.18 -9.36 15.58
N ARG A 222 14.55 -10.16 16.60
CA ARG A 222 14.22 -9.85 18.01
C ARG A 222 14.84 -8.54 18.49
N ASP A 223 16.11 -8.28 18.18
CA ASP A 223 16.76 -7.02 18.57
C ASP A 223 16.14 -5.80 17.87
N ILE A 224 15.78 -5.90 16.58
CA ILE A 224 15.05 -4.84 15.87
C ILE A 224 13.70 -4.55 16.56
N LEU A 225 12.93 -5.58 16.94
CA LEU A 225 11.70 -5.37 17.70
C LEU A 225 11.97 -4.74 19.08
N LYS A 226 13.06 -5.13 19.77
CA LYS A 226 13.48 -4.49 21.04
C LYS A 226 13.85 -3.02 20.85
N GLN A 227 14.44 -2.64 19.71
CA GLN A 227 14.72 -1.24 19.38
C GLN A 227 13.44 -0.39 19.19
N ALA A 228 12.32 -1.00 18.79
CA ALA A 228 11.04 -0.31 18.63
C ALA A 228 10.35 0.06 19.97
N GLY A 229 10.71 -0.63 21.05
CA GLY A 229 10.09 -0.45 22.37
C GLY A 229 8.58 -0.67 22.33
N ASN A 230 7.82 0.31 22.82
CA ASN A 230 6.35 0.25 22.92
C ASN A 230 5.62 0.78 21.67
N ILE A 231 6.34 1.23 20.64
CA ILE A 231 5.71 1.77 19.42
C ILE A 231 5.05 0.62 18.63
N PRO A 232 3.80 0.75 18.17
CA PRO A 232 3.17 -0.25 17.32
C PRO A 232 3.99 -0.57 16.06
N VAL A 233 4.35 -1.84 15.88
CA VAL A 233 5.12 -2.35 14.73
C VAL A 233 4.27 -3.30 13.90
N ILE A 234 4.28 -3.08 12.59
CA ILE A 234 3.95 -4.07 11.55
C ILE A 234 5.24 -4.42 10.80
N TRP A 235 5.44 -5.70 10.49
CA TRP A 235 6.50 -6.16 9.61
C TRP A 235 5.91 -6.67 8.29
N VAL A 236 6.48 -6.25 7.18
CA VAL A 236 6.08 -6.58 5.82
C VAL A 236 7.18 -7.47 5.24
N GLY A 237 6.87 -8.73 4.96
CA GLY A 237 7.77 -9.63 4.24
C GLY A 237 7.97 -9.16 2.80
N PRO A 238 9.09 -9.49 2.15
CA PRO A 238 9.35 -9.13 0.76
C PRO A 238 8.33 -9.75 -0.22
N PRO A 239 8.04 -9.10 -1.35
CA PRO A 239 7.37 -9.73 -2.47
C PRO A 239 8.39 -10.59 -3.21
N ASN A 240 8.52 -11.85 -2.79
CA ASN A 240 9.58 -12.79 -3.17
C ASN A 240 9.94 -12.73 -4.67
N TRP A 241 11.14 -12.24 -4.98
CA TRP A 241 11.74 -12.23 -6.32
C TRP A 241 12.61 -13.48 -6.58
N ARG A 242 12.87 -14.26 -5.52
CA ARG A 242 13.55 -15.55 -5.54
C ARG A 242 12.86 -16.47 -4.52
N LYS A 243 12.98 -17.79 -4.70
CA LYS A 243 12.54 -18.80 -3.74
C LYS A 243 13.08 -18.50 -2.33
N ASP A 244 12.20 -18.47 -1.33
CA ASP A 244 12.55 -18.25 0.07
C ASP A 244 13.27 -19.47 0.66
N THR A 245 14.40 -19.25 1.34
CA THR A 245 15.14 -20.24 2.14
C THR A 245 14.64 -20.35 3.59
N GLY A 246 13.71 -19.49 4.01
CA GLY A 246 13.00 -19.53 5.29
C GLY A 246 12.86 -18.20 6.03
N ILE A 247 13.23 -17.05 5.43
CA ILE A 247 13.22 -15.76 6.12
C ILE A 247 11.80 -15.33 6.51
N ASN A 248 10.79 -15.55 5.66
CA ASN A 248 9.41 -15.19 6.00
C ASN A 248 8.90 -16.01 7.19
N ALA A 249 9.25 -17.31 7.26
CA ALA A 249 8.91 -18.17 8.40
C ALA A 249 9.63 -17.71 9.68
N ALA A 250 10.91 -17.32 9.58
CA ALA A 250 11.67 -16.77 10.70
C ALA A 250 11.05 -15.47 11.24
N ILE A 251 10.73 -14.50 10.37
CA ILE A 251 10.07 -13.25 10.75
C ILE A 251 8.71 -13.55 11.41
N ARG A 252 7.86 -14.35 10.76
CA ARG A 252 6.53 -14.73 11.28
C ARG A 252 6.61 -15.35 12.68
N SER A 253 7.62 -16.20 12.94
CA SER A 253 7.81 -16.87 14.23
C SER A 253 8.18 -15.93 15.39
N ILE A 254 8.68 -14.72 15.09
CA ILE A 254 9.11 -13.73 16.08
C ILE A 254 8.12 -12.55 16.19
N VAL A 255 7.61 -12.08 15.05
CA VAL A 255 6.70 -10.93 14.96
C VAL A 255 5.27 -11.31 15.36
N GLY A 256 4.82 -12.52 15.00
CA GLY A 256 3.45 -13.00 15.19
C GLY A 256 2.57 -12.81 13.95
N LYS A 257 1.59 -13.72 13.76
CA LYS A 257 0.69 -13.75 12.58
C LYS A 257 -0.17 -12.50 12.39
N ASP A 258 -0.39 -11.76 13.48
CA ASP A 258 -1.21 -10.55 13.58
C ASP A 258 -0.42 -9.26 13.30
N ARG A 259 0.93 -9.33 13.28
CA ARG A 259 1.82 -8.21 13.00
C ARG A 259 2.74 -8.42 11.79
N PHE A 260 2.76 -9.63 11.21
CA PHE A 260 3.52 -9.94 10.00
C PHE A 260 2.61 -10.12 8.78
N PHE A 261 2.84 -9.31 7.75
CA PHE A 261 2.21 -9.43 6.44
C PHE A 261 3.12 -10.18 5.47
N LEU A 262 2.65 -11.31 4.95
CA LEU A 262 3.39 -12.14 3.98
C LEU A 262 3.11 -11.68 2.54
N SER A 263 4.08 -10.99 1.92
CA SER A 263 3.94 -10.49 0.54
C SER A 263 4.34 -11.50 -0.55
N GLU A 264 4.85 -12.68 -0.17
CA GLU A 264 5.47 -13.68 -1.06
C GLU A 264 4.68 -13.98 -2.34
N HIS A 265 3.35 -14.14 -2.24
CA HIS A 265 2.50 -14.53 -3.37
C HIS A 265 1.77 -13.35 -4.05
N ILE A 266 2.14 -12.10 -3.74
CA ILE A 266 1.52 -10.94 -4.39
C ILE A 266 2.06 -10.86 -5.83
N LYS A 267 1.16 -11.15 -6.79
CA LYS A 267 1.42 -10.92 -8.21
C LYS A 267 1.46 -9.42 -8.48
N MET A 268 2.62 -8.93 -8.90
CA MET A 268 2.86 -7.53 -9.23
C MET A 268 3.83 -7.43 -10.41
N SER A 269 3.72 -6.34 -11.18
CA SER A 269 4.72 -5.96 -12.17
C SER A 269 6.02 -5.52 -11.50
N ARG A 270 7.14 -5.76 -12.18
CA ARG A 270 8.49 -5.47 -11.71
C ARG A 270 9.25 -4.63 -12.73
N GLN A 271 10.31 -3.98 -12.25
CA GLN A 271 11.30 -3.33 -13.09
C GLN A 271 12.08 -4.39 -13.89
N TYR A 272 12.90 -3.92 -14.85
CA TYR A 272 13.70 -4.79 -15.73
C TYR A 272 14.65 -5.73 -14.97
N ASP A 273 15.06 -5.37 -13.75
CA ASP A 273 15.89 -6.22 -12.89
C ASP A 273 15.20 -7.49 -12.36
N GLY A 274 13.88 -7.63 -12.54
CA GLY A 274 13.10 -8.75 -12.02
C GLY A 274 13.00 -8.82 -10.49
N ILE A 275 13.54 -7.83 -9.78
CA ILE A 275 13.63 -7.75 -8.32
C ILE A 275 12.65 -6.72 -7.80
N HIS A 276 12.82 -5.45 -8.18
CA HIS A 276 12.05 -4.36 -7.59
C HIS A 276 10.68 -4.20 -8.28
N PRO A 277 9.60 -3.87 -7.56
CA PRO A 277 8.34 -3.50 -8.19
C PRO A 277 8.50 -2.26 -9.08
N ASP A 278 7.76 -2.20 -10.18
CA ASP A 278 7.58 -0.96 -10.93
C ASP A 278 6.53 -0.05 -10.23
N ILE A 279 6.19 1.08 -10.84
CA ILE A 279 5.16 2.01 -10.32
C ILE A 279 3.80 1.30 -10.10
N LYS A 280 3.39 0.42 -11.02
CA LYS A 280 2.11 -0.31 -10.93
C LYS A 280 2.18 -1.35 -9.82
N GLY A 281 3.30 -2.08 -9.72
CA GLY A 281 3.52 -3.11 -8.71
C GLY A 281 3.63 -2.54 -7.29
N SER A 282 4.26 -1.37 -7.13
CA SER A 282 4.32 -0.64 -5.85
C SER A 282 2.93 -0.26 -5.36
N VAL A 283 2.05 0.19 -6.25
CA VAL A 283 0.63 0.46 -5.94
C VAL A 283 -0.10 -0.82 -5.59
N THR A 284 0.02 -1.90 -6.39
CA THR A 284 -0.60 -3.20 -6.09
C THR A 284 -0.19 -3.75 -4.72
N TRP A 285 1.11 -3.68 -4.39
CA TRP A 285 1.63 -4.12 -3.11
C TRP A 285 1.08 -3.26 -1.96
N THR A 286 1.11 -1.94 -2.12
CA THR A 286 0.58 -0.98 -1.14
C THR A 286 -0.90 -1.20 -0.89
N ASP A 287 -1.74 -1.31 -1.93
CA ASP A 287 -3.18 -1.51 -1.82
C ASP A 287 -3.53 -2.80 -1.06
N THR A 288 -2.75 -3.86 -1.29
CA THR A 288 -2.92 -5.15 -0.58
C THR A 288 -2.53 -5.01 0.91
N LEU A 289 -1.39 -4.36 1.18
CA LEU A 289 -0.89 -4.13 2.55
C LEU A 289 -1.78 -3.19 3.35
N THR A 290 -2.26 -2.07 2.79
CA THR A 290 -3.15 -1.12 3.49
C THR A 290 -4.48 -1.77 3.84
N THR A 291 -5.03 -2.59 2.94
CA THR A 291 -6.21 -3.43 3.21
C THR A 291 -5.96 -4.37 4.39
N TRP A 292 -4.84 -5.10 4.40
CA TRP A 292 -4.51 -5.99 5.52
C TRP A 292 -4.30 -5.23 6.85
N ILE A 293 -3.62 -4.08 6.83
CA ILE A 293 -3.43 -3.23 8.03
C ILE A 293 -4.78 -2.84 8.62
N MET A 294 -5.72 -2.35 7.80
CA MET A 294 -7.04 -1.91 8.27
C MET A 294 -7.91 -3.06 8.78
N TYR A 295 -7.88 -4.23 8.13
CA TYR A 295 -8.84 -5.30 8.41
C TYR A 295 -8.32 -6.41 9.34
N ALA A 296 -7.09 -6.86 9.14
CA ALA A 296 -6.57 -8.11 9.71
C ALA A 296 -5.41 -7.93 10.70
N SER A 297 -4.68 -6.81 10.64
CA SER A 297 -3.56 -6.58 11.56
C SER A 297 -3.99 -6.31 13.01
N LYS A 298 -3.07 -6.54 13.95
CA LYS A 298 -3.20 -6.16 15.37
C LYS A 298 -3.29 -4.65 15.56
N HIS A 299 -2.53 -3.90 14.77
CA HIS A 299 -2.31 -2.46 14.93
C HIS A 299 -2.97 -1.71 13.76
N LYS A 300 -4.30 -1.62 13.82
CA LYS A 300 -5.13 -1.06 12.74
C LYS A 300 -5.06 0.47 12.73
N ILE A 301 -4.61 1.04 11.61
CA ILE A 301 -4.62 2.50 11.37
C ILE A 301 -5.36 2.82 10.07
N ARG A 302 -5.91 4.03 9.96
CA ARG A 302 -6.75 4.46 8.84
C ARG A 302 -5.92 4.72 7.58
N LEU A 303 -5.99 3.80 6.62
CA LEU A 303 -5.28 3.87 5.33
C LEU A 303 -6.25 3.76 4.16
N ILE A 304 -7.20 4.70 4.08
CA ILE A 304 -8.21 4.76 3.01
C ILE A 304 -7.55 5.03 1.65
N ASN A 305 -7.97 4.31 0.61
CA ASN A 305 -7.46 4.46 -0.75
C ASN A 305 -7.82 5.84 -1.36
N PRO A 306 -6.81 6.67 -1.71
CA PRO A 306 -7.02 8.04 -2.19
C PRO A 306 -7.64 8.15 -3.58
N ILE A 307 -7.43 7.14 -4.44
CA ILE A 307 -7.91 7.14 -5.83
C ILE A 307 -9.36 6.69 -5.83
N ALA A 308 -9.63 5.54 -5.21
CA ALA A 308 -10.93 4.91 -5.24
C ALA A 308 -12.01 5.70 -4.47
N ALA A 309 -11.63 6.42 -3.41
CA ALA A 309 -12.54 7.31 -2.68
C ALA A 309 -12.93 8.60 -3.46
N ARG A 310 -12.32 8.87 -4.63
CA ARG A 310 -12.69 9.97 -5.53
C ARG A 310 -13.58 9.54 -6.70
N ILE A 311 -13.79 8.24 -6.89
CA ILE A 311 -14.69 7.73 -7.94
C ILE A 311 -16.12 8.11 -7.55
N LYS A 312 -16.79 8.90 -8.41
CA LYS A 312 -18.23 9.15 -8.25
C LYS A 312 -18.97 7.84 -8.48
N LEU A 313 -19.51 7.26 -7.41
CA LEU A 313 -20.41 6.12 -7.52
C LEU A 313 -21.56 6.48 -8.48
N PRO A 314 -21.90 5.63 -9.47
CA PRO A 314 -23.11 5.83 -10.25
C PRO A 314 -24.31 5.92 -9.30
N LYS A 315 -25.21 6.89 -9.56
CA LYS A 315 -26.43 7.00 -8.76
C LYS A 315 -27.19 5.69 -8.90
N LYS A 316 -27.62 5.13 -7.77
CA LYS A 316 -28.50 3.96 -7.75
C LYS A 316 -29.78 4.35 -8.50
N ASP A 317 -29.98 3.81 -9.69
CA ASP A 317 -31.23 3.96 -10.40
C ASP A 317 -32.35 3.49 -9.48
N LYS A 318 -33.31 4.37 -9.22
CA LYS A 318 -34.56 3.97 -8.62
C LYS A 318 -35.23 3.11 -9.68
N ALA A 319 -35.27 1.79 -9.44
CA ALA A 319 -36.04 0.87 -10.25
C ALA A 319 -37.42 1.49 -10.48
N LYS A 320 -37.77 1.76 -11.75
CA LYS A 320 -39.10 2.24 -12.11
C LYS A 320 -40.07 1.13 -11.72
N THR A 321 -40.74 1.28 -10.58
CA THR A 321 -41.95 0.51 -10.29
C THR A 321 -42.98 0.92 -11.33
N SER A 322 -43.17 0.07 -12.34
CA SER A 322 -44.27 0.14 -13.27
C SER A 322 -45.58 -0.06 -12.50
N LYS A 323 -46.16 1.05 -12.02
CA LYS A 323 -47.61 1.11 -11.83
C LYS A 323 -48.23 1.19 -13.22
N ASP A 324 -48.44 0.02 -13.80
CA ASP A 324 -49.17 -0.08 -15.05
C ASP A 324 -50.64 0.26 -14.77
N SER A 325 -51.10 1.35 -15.39
CA SER A 325 -52.41 1.94 -15.11
C SER A 325 -53.41 1.57 -16.21
N THR A 326 -54.00 0.39 -16.09
CA THR A 326 -55.11 -0.06 -16.95
C THR A 326 -56.38 -0.29 -16.14
N ASN A 327 -56.91 0.78 -15.55
CA ASN A 327 -58.29 0.78 -15.05
C ASN A 327 -59.19 1.47 -16.08
N ARG A 328 -59.59 0.70 -17.10
CA ARG A 328 -60.42 1.18 -18.22
C ARG A 328 -61.89 1.21 -17.78
N LYS A 329 -62.29 2.28 -17.07
CA LYS A 329 -63.72 2.55 -16.84
C LYS A 329 -64.35 3.19 -18.07
N THR A 330 -65.43 2.55 -18.48
CA THR A 330 -66.52 3.02 -19.33
C THR A 330 -66.86 4.49 -19.13
N ASP A 331 -67.05 5.22 -20.23
CA ASP A 331 -68.05 6.28 -20.31
C ASP A 331 -68.87 6.12 -21.59
N THR A 332 -70.16 5.87 -21.40
CA THR A 332 -71.21 5.96 -22.40
C THR A 332 -71.73 7.40 -22.46
N THR A 333 -71.84 8.02 -23.63
CA THR A 333 -72.90 8.99 -23.93
C THR A 333 -73.22 8.97 -25.44
N SER A 334 -74.49 9.26 -25.75
CA SER A 334 -75.20 9.00 -27.00
C SER A 334 -75.11 10.17 -28.02
N GLN A 335 -75.81 9.96 -29.14
CA GLN A 335 -76.14 10.87 -30.26
C GLN A 335 -75.10 10.90 -31.40
N LYS A 336 -75.49 10.70 -32.67
CA LYS A 336 -76.84 10.72 -33.27
C LYS A 336 -76.96 9.70 -34.40
#